data_AF-A0ABD3KNQ5-F1
#
_entry.id   AF-A0ABD3KNQ5-F1
#
_cell.length_a   1.000
_cell.length_b   1.000
_cell.length_c   1.000
_cell.angle_alpha   90.00
_cell.angle_beta   90.00
_cell.angle_gamma   90.00
#
_symmetry.space_group_name_H-M   'P 1'
#
loop_
_entity.id
_entity.type
_entity.pdbx_description
1 polymer ?
#
loop_
_entity_poly.entity_id
_entity_poly.type
_entity_poly.pdbx_seq_one_letter_code
_entity_poly.pdbx_strand_id
1 'polypeptide(L)'
;MEVEDAAGIGSSDASNGPAAGGGGGGGGGGGGSALIFLGTGCSSAVPNARCLMQPPDPPCPVCSQSLLLPPDANPNYRCNTSLLIDYCPDHTKHSYILIDVGKTFREQVLRWFTLYKIPHVDSIILTHEHADAVLGLDDMRAIQPYSPTNDIDPTPIYLSQHAMDSITEKFPYLVRKKRKEGQEVRRVAQLDWKIIEENCEKSFVASGLQFFPLPVMHGEDYVCLGFLFGEKYKVAYISDVSRFIPSTEQVISKNGVWQLDLLILDTLYKEGSHNVHLCLPQV
;
A
#
# COMPACT_ATOMS: atom_id res chain seq x y z
N MET A 1 13.46 9.69 -7.27
CA MET A 1 12.19 9.22 -6.76
C MET A 1 11.67 10.35 -5.90
N GLU A 2 10.60 11.00 -6.33
CA GLU A 2 9.98 12.06 -5.54
C GLU A 2 9.03 11.39 -4.54
N VAL A 3 9.09 11.84 -3.28
CA VAL A 3 8.16 11.41 -2.24
C VAL A 3 7.11 12.51 -2.17
N GLU A 4 5.93 12.28 -2.72
CA GLU A 4 4.82 13.22 -2.63
C GLU A 4 4.04 12.94 -1.34
N ASP A 5 4.21 13.82 -0.35
CA ASP A 5 3.41 13.83 0.87
C ASP A 5 2.19 14.75 0.63
N ALA A 6 0.98 14.21 0.79
CA ALA A 6 -0.26 14.90 0.45
C ALA A 6 -0.66 16.03 1.45
N ALA A 7 0.23 16.42 2.36
CA ALA A 7 -0.06 17.41 3.39
C ALA A 7 0.77 18.69 3.22
N GLY A 8 0.37 19.56 2.28
CA GLY A 8 0.99 20.89 2.19
C GLY A 8 0.57 21.75 1.01
N ILE A 9 -0.64 22.32 1.02
CA ILE A 9 -0.94 23.50 0.19
C ILE A 9 -1.56 24.57 1.09
N GLY A 10 -0.74 25.59 1.40
CA GLY A 10 -1.14 26.79 2.13
C GLY A 10 -2.03 27.70 1.29
N SER A 11 -2.95 28.36 1.97
CA SER A 11 -3.90 29.34 1.42
C SER A 11 -3.18 30.54 0.78
N SER A 12 -3.65 30.96 -0.40
CA SER A 12 -3.49 32.36 -0.84
C SER A 12 -4.79 32.85 -1.48
N ASP A 13 -5.01 34.15 -1.30
CA ASP A 13 -6.27 34.89 -1.31
C ASP A 13 -7.16 34.77 -2.55
N ALA A 14 -8.47 34.83 -2.28
CA ALA A 14 -9.52 35.05 -3.27
C ALA A 14 -9.60 36.52 -3.68
N SER A 15 -9.54 36.80 -4.98
CA SER A 15 -10.18 37.99 -5.57
C SER A 15 -10.66 37.73 -7.00
N ASN A 16 -11.80 38.34 -7.32
CA ASN A 16 -12.74 38.13 -8.44
C ASN A 16 -12.24 38.43 -9.86
N GLY A 17 -12.83 37.74 -10.86
CA GLY A 17 -13.10 38.30 -12.19
C GLY A 17 -13.20 37.28 -13.35
N PRO A 18 -14.29 37.23 -14.16
CA PRO A 18 -14.52 36.18 -15.16
C PRO A 18 -14.14 36.59 -16.60
N ALA A 19 -13.65 35.64 -17.42
CA ALA A 19 -13.92 35.58 -18.87
C ALA A 19 -13.35 34.31 -19.55
N ALA A 20 -14.23 33.71 -20.36
CA ALA A 20 -14.12 32.71 -21.43
C ALA A 20 -12.76 32.33 -22.07
N GLY A 21 -12.66 31.02 -22.38
CA GLY A 21 -12.33 30.54 -23.73
C GLY A 21 -10.99 29.82 -23.92
N GLY A 22 -11.04 28.61 -24.48
CA GLY A 22 -9.93 28.00 -25.22
C GLY A 22 -9.37 26.71 -24.62
N GLY A 23 -9.53 25.60 -25.35
CA GLY A 23 -8.97 24.30 -24.98
C GLY A 23 -7.44 24.22 -25.09
N GLY A 24 -6.88 23.23 -24.42
CA GLY A 24 -5.47 22.87 -24.51
C GLY A 24 -5.15 21.81 -23.45
N GLY A 25 -4.91 20.58 -23.92
CA GLY A 25 -4.47 19.48 -23.07
C GLY A 25 -3.12 19.78 -22.41
N GLY A 26 -2.98 19.26 -21.19
CA GLY A 26 -1.76 19.32 -20.41
C GLY A 26 -1.90 18.36 -19.25
N GLY A 27 -1.65 17.07 -19.50
CA GLY A 27 -1.48 16.08 -18.46
C GLY A 27 -0.25 16.44 -17.64
N GLY A 28 -0.47 17.05 -16.47
CA GLY A 28 0.56 17.16 -15.44
C GLY A 28 0.79 15.79 -14.83
N GLY A 29 1.79 15.08 -15.33
CA GLY A 29 2.43 13.96 -14.66
C GLY A 29 3.92 14.25 -14.68
N GLY A 30 4.53 14.44 -13.51
CA GLY A 30 5.97 14.56 -13.39
C GLY A 30 6.61 13.31 -14.01
N GLY A 31 7.57 13.49 -14.90
CA GLY A 31 7.99 12.40 -15.79
C GLY A 31 8.62 11.19 -15.11
N GLY A 32 8.93 11.20 -13.82
CA GLY A 32 9.75 10.18 -13.15
C GLY A 32 8.97 9.32 -12.14
N SER A 33 9.65 8.31 -11.58
CA SER A 33 9.05 7.45 -10.56
C SER A 33 8.71 8.18 -9.26
N ALA A 34 7.56 7.84 -8.66
CA ALA A 34 7.04 8.40 -7.42
C ALA A 34 6.56 7.32 -6.44
N LEU A 35 6.54 7.68 -5.16
CA LEU A 35 5.92 6.90 -4.08
C LEU A 35 4.66 7.62 -3.61
N ILE A 36 3.53 6.92 -3.64
CA ILE A 36 2.23 7.46 -3.22
C ILE A 36 1.73 6.63 -2.04
N PHE A 37 1.70 7.25 -0.85
CA PHE A 37 1.17 6.62 0.36
C PHE A 37 -0.35 6.58 0.32
N LEU A 38 -0.90 5.42 -0.01
CA LEU A 38 -2.35 5.25 -0.06
C LEU A 38 -2.98 5.22 1.33
N GLY A 39 -2.22 4.77 2.33
CA GLY A 39 -2.61 4.84 3.73
C GLY A 39 -1.41 4.69 4.66
N THR A 40 -1.53 5.28 5.84
CA THR A 40 -0.49 5.35 6.88
C THR A 40 -1.07 5.10 8.29
N GLY A 41 -2.26 4.48 8.34
CA GLY A 41 -2.98 4.18 9.56
C GLY A 41 -2.80 2.74 9.99
N CYS A 42 -3.00 2.47 11.27
CA CYS A 42 -2.97 1.12 11.81
C CYS A 42 -4.12 0.24 11.27
N SER A 43 -4.20 -1.00 11.74
CA SER A 43 -5.24 -1.95 11.35
C SER A 43 -6.66 -1.40 11.52
N SER A 44 -6.94 -0.55 12.51
CA SER A 44 -8.28 0.03 12.69
C SER A 44 -8.55 1.28 11.85
N ALA A 45 -7.58 1.76 11.07
CA ALA A 45 -7.57 3.09 10.45
C ALA A 45 -7.75 4.23 11.49
N VAL A 46 -7.66 5.47 11.03
CA VAL A 46 -7.94 6.66 11.83
C VAL A 46 -8.97 7.52 11.09
N PRO A 47 -10.08 7.93 11.72
CA PRO A 47 -10.41 7.74 13.14
C PRO A 47 -10.72 6.30 13.53
N ASN A 48 -10.44 5.96 14.79
CA ASN A 48 -10.94 4.72 15.38
C ASN A 48 -12.44 4.88 15.70
N ALA A 49 -13.28 4.02 15.14
CA ALA A 49 -14.74 4.10 15.30
C ALA A 49 -15.19 4.07 16.76
N ARG A 50 -14.59 3.21 17.60
CA ARG A 50 -14.92 3.13 19.03
C ARG A 50 -14.55 4.42 19.75
N CYS A 51 -13.40 5.00 19.42
CA CYS A 51 -12.95 6.26 20.01
C CYS A 51 -13.93 7.41 19.73
N LEU A 52 -14.66 7.38 18.62
CA LEU A 52 -15.69 8.37 18.31
C LEU A 52 -17.06 8.04 18.91
N MET A 53 -17.47 6.77 18.90
CA MET A 53 -18.75 6.34 19.47
C MET A 53 -18.77 6.39 21.00
N GLN A 54 -17.62 6.18 21.63
CA GLN A 54 -17.40 6.18 23.08
C GLN A 54 -16.16 7.01 23.38
N PRO A 55 -16.25 8.35 23.27
CA PRO A 55 -15.10 9.22 23.46
C PRO A 55 -14.54 9.07 24.88
N PRO A 56 -13.21 8.98 25.03
CA PRO A 56 -12.57 9.08 26.33
C PRO A 56 -12.79 10.49 26.92
N ASP A 57 -12.48 10.66 28.21
CA ASP A 57 -12.48 11.96 28.88
C ASP A 57 -11.05 12.29 29.35
N PRO A 58 -10.36 13.27 28.73
CA PRO A 58 -10.84 14.12 27.64
C PRO A 58 -10.93 13.40 26.28
N PRO A 59 -11.73 13.91 25.31
CA PRO A 59 -11.84 13.32 23.98
C PRO A 59 -10.48 13.23 23.27
N CYS A 60 -10.27 12.15 22.50
CA CYS A 60 -9.05 11.96 21.74
C CYS A 60 -8.91 13.06 20.68
N PRO A 61 -7.85 13.90 20.73
CA PRO A 61 -7.70 15.01 19.79
C PRO A 61 -7.52 14.53 18.36
N VAL A 62 -6.79 13.42 18.14
CA VAL A 62 -6.50 12.90 16.79
C VAL A 62 -7.77 12.41 16.09
N CYS A 63 -8.58 11.56 16.75
CA CYS A 63 -9.83 11.07 16.14
C CYS A 63 -10.87 12.20 15.98
N SER A 64 -10.89 13.17 16.89
CA SER A 64 -11.78 14.32 16.75
C SER A 64 -11.38 15.20 15.57
N GLN A 65 -10.08 15.48 15.42
CA GLN A 65 -9.54 16.30 14.33
C GLN A 65 -9.60 15.62 12.97
N SER A 66 -9.56 14.28 12.91
CA SER A 66 -9.67 13.54 11.64
C SER A 66 -11.03 13.73 10.94
N LEU A 67 -12.02 14.33 11.61
CA LEU A 67 -13.33 14.66 11.02
C LEU A 67 -13.50 16.15 10.65
N LEU A 68 -12.53 17.01 10.98
CA LEU A 68 -12.67 18.47 10.78
C LEU A 68 -12.36 18.93 9.36
N LEU A 69 -11.52 18.19 8.64
CA LEU A 69 -11.15 18.46 7.26
C LEU A 69 -11.54 17.28 6.38
N PRO A 70 -11.84 17.52 5.08
CA PRO A 70 -11.99 16.46 4.09
C PRO A 70 -10.81 15.47 4.15
N PRO A 71 -11.05 14.15 3.99
CA PRO A 71 -10.01 13.14 4.18
C PRO A 71 -8.72 13.40 3.39
N ASP A 72 -8.83 13.89 2.16
CA ASP A 72 -7.74 14.25 1.26
C ASP A 72 -6.86 15.41 1.75
N ALA A 73 -7.40 16.30 2.59
CA ALA A 73 -6.65 17.40 3.21
C ALA A 73 -6.34 17.16 4.70
N ASN A 74 -6.64 15.96 5.23
CA ASN A 74 -6.58 15.68 6.65
C ASN A 74 -5.51 14.64 6.99
N PRO A 75 -4.35 15.03 7.54
CA PRO A 75 -3.28 14.07 7.88
C PRO A 75 -3.68 13.12 9.01
N ASN A 76 -4.72 13.46 9.79
CA ASN A 76 -5.22 12.58 10.84
C ASN A 76 -6.25 11.56 10.31
N TYR A 77 -6.77 11.70 9.08
CA TYR A 77 -7.62 10.68 8.47
C TYR A 77 -6.75 9.69 7.69
N ARG A 78 -6.56 8.50 8.24
CA ARG A 78 -5.57 7.52 7.74
C ARG A 78 -6.23 6.18 7.43
N CYS A 79 -6.24 5.82 6.16
CA CYS A 79 -6.59 4.47 5.68
C CYS A 79 -5.57 3.42 6.16
N ASN A 80 -5.88 2.13 6.00
CA ASN A 80 -4.90 1.06 6.29
C ASN A 80 -3.63 1.24 5.46
N THR A 81 -2.50 0.88 6.05
CA THR A 81 -1.18 0.95 5.44
C THR A 81 -1.15 0.32 4.05
N SER A 82 -0.70 1.08 3.06
CA SER A 82 -0.52 0.63 1.67
C SER A 82 0.30 1.67 0.89
N LEU A 83 1.14 1.19 -0.02
CA LEU A 83 2.01 2.01 -0.85
C LEU A 83 1.76 1.72 -2.33
N LEU A 84 1.54 2.75 -3.14
CA LEU A 84 1.60 2.64 -4.60
C LEU A 84 2.93 3.20 -5.09
N ILE A 85 3.66 2.40 -5.85
CA ILE A 85 4.86 2.81 -6.56
C ILE A 85 4.45 3.10 -8.00
N ASP A 86 4.55 4.36 -8.41
CA ASP A 86 4.51 4.73 -9.82
C ASP A 86 5.94 4.61 -10.36
N TYR A 87 6.22 3.54 -11.09
CA TYR A 87 7.55 3.23 -11.61
C TYR A 87 7.70 3.66 -13.07
N CYS A 88 8.54 4.67 -13.32
CA CYS A 88 8.84 5.21 -14.64
C CYS A 88 10.36 5.52 -14.74
N PRO A 89 11.21 4.49 -14.92
CA PRO A 89 12.66 4.66 -14.87
C PRO A 89 13.25 5.44 -16.06
N ASP A 90 12.57 5.40 -17.21
CA ASP A 90 13.04 6.00 -18.46
C ASP A 90 12.19 7.19 -18.93
N HIS A 91 11.26 7.67 -18.09
CA HIS A 91 10.32 8.75 -18.42
C HIS A 91 9.38 8.46 -19.61
N THR A 92 9.24 7.19 -20.02
CA THR A 92 8.41 6.82 -21.18
C THR A 92 7.18 6.00 -20.82
N LYS A 93 7.32 5.08 -19.86
CA LYS A 93 6.25 4.15 -19.48
C LYS A 93 6.16 4.02 -17.98
N HIS A 94 4.97 4.30 -17.47
CA HIS A 94 4.62 4.09 -16.08
C HIS A 94 4.19 2.63 -15.84
N SER A 95 4.53 2.11 -14.66
CA SER A 95 4.06 0.83 -14.14
C SER A 95 3.67 1.00 -12.68
N TYR A 96 2.46 0.59 -12.34
CA TYR A 96 1.84 0.86 -11.05
C TYR A 96 1.89 -0.40 -10.19
N ILE A 97 2.74 -0.40 -9.18
CA ILE A 97 2.99 -1.55 -8.29
C ILE A 97 2.40 -1.23 -6.92
N LEU A 98 1.45 -2.05 -6.48
CA LEU A 98 0.76 -1.85 -5.21
C LEU A 98 1.35 -2.76 -4.13
N ILE A 99 1.69 -2.21 -2.98
CA ILE A 99 2.03 -2.96 -1.77
C ILE A 99 0.82 -2.92 -0.83
N ASP A 100 0.29 -4.11 -0.54
CA ASP A 100 -0.92 -4.39 0.25
C ASP A 100 -2.23 -3.82 -0.30
N VAL A 101 -3.32 -4.55 -0.07
CA VAL A 101 -4.68 -4.26 -0.52
C VAL A 101 -5.65 -4.44 0.66
N GLY A 102 -5.59 -3.52 1.61
CA GLY A 102 -6.37 -3.55 2.84
C GLY A 102 -7.88 -3.30 2.67
N LYS A 103 -8.64 -3.44 3.76
CA LYS A 103 -10.11 -3.16 3.77
C LYS A 103 -10.50 -1.73 3.37
N THR A 104 -9.58 -0.77 3.44
CA THR A 104 -9.81 0.61 3.00
C THR A 104 -9.50 0.83 1.51
N PHE A 105 -9.14 -0.20 0.75
CA PHE A 105 -8.69 -0.09 -0.64
C PHE A 105 -9.66 0.68 -1.55
N ARG A 106 -10.97 0.42 -1.46
CA ARG A 106 -11.96 1.17 -2.24
C ARG A 106 -11.87 2.68 -2.01
N GLU A 107 -11.67 3.11 -0.77
CA GLU A 107 -11.50 4.54 -0.46
C GLU A 107 -10.18 5.07 -1.02
N GLN A 108 -9.10 4.29 -0.90
CA GLN A 108 -7.77 4.64 -1.42
C GLN A 108 -7.79 4.85 -2.94
N VAL A 109 -8.50 3.99 -3.68
CA VAL A 109 -8.72 4.17 -5.13
C VAL A 109 -9.48 5.47 -5.40
N LEU A 110 -10.62 5.67 -4.73
CA LEU A 110 -11.46 6.85 -4.97
C LEU A 110 -10.74 8.17 -4.65
N ARG A 111 -9.83 8.16 -3.67
CA ARG A 111 -9.07 9.35 -3.26
C ARG A 111 -7.83 9.56 -4.11
N TRP A 112 -6.95 8.57 -4.14
CA TRP A 112 -5.60 8.75 -4.66
C TRP A 112 -5.49 8.40 -6.14
N PHE A 113 -6.16 7.34 -6.60
CA PHE A 113 -6.06 6.95 -8.00
C PHE A 113 -6.74 7.99 -8.90
N THR A 114 -7.85 8.57 -8.43
CA THR A 114 -8.55 9.63 -9.16
C THR A 114 -7.75 10.94 -9.16
N LEU A 115 -7.14 11.30 -8.03
CA LEU A 115 -6.32 12.52 -7.87
C LEU A 115 -5.07 12.46 -8.75
N TYR A 116 -4.32 11.37 -8.66
CA TYR A 116 -3.07 11.15 -9.41
C TYR A 116 -3.28 10.53 -10.79
N LYS A 117 -4.54 10.33 -11.20
CA LYS A 117 -4.94 9.77 -12.50
C LYS A 117 -4.30 8.40 -12.79
N ILE A 118 -4.19 7.57 -11.76
CA ILE A 118 -3.68 6.20 -11.84
C ILE A 118 -4.71 5.35 -12.61
N PRO A 119 -4.36 4.82 -13.80
CA PRO A 119 -5.32 4.17 -14.67
C PRO A 119 -5.58 2.69 -14.33
N HIS A 120 -4.63 2.00 -13.69
CA HIS A 120 -4.68 0.58 -13.35
C HIS A 120 -3.57 0.22 -12.35
N VAL A 121 -3.49 -1.07 -12.00
CA VAL A 121 -2.38 -1.67 -11.23
C VAL A 121 -1.80 -2.81 -12.05
N ASP A 122 -0.50 -2.77 -12.29
CA ASP A 122 0.23 -3.77 -13.07
C ASP A 122 0.63 -4.98 -12.24
N SER A 123 0.95 -4.80 -10.96
CA SER A 123 1.25 -5.89 -10.03
C SER A 123 1.00 -5.51 -8.58
N ILE A 124 0.80 -6.53 -7.75
CA ILE A 124 0.54 -6.41 -6.33
C ILE A 124 1.61 -7.18 -5.56
N ILE A 125 2.06 -6.65 -4.43
CA ILE A 125 2.95 -7.33 -3.48
C ILE A 125 2.23 -7.33 -2.13
N LEU A 126 2.15 -8.48 -1.47
CA LEU A 126 1.61 -8.58 -0.12
C LEU A 126 2.74 -8.74 0.89
N THR A 127 2.72 -7.93 1.93
CA THR A 127 3.63 -8.03 3.07
C THR A 127 3.28 -9.23 3.94
N HIS A 128 1.98 -9.44 4.16
CA HIS A 128 1.42 -10.51 4.98
C HIS A 128 -0.11 -10.66 4.78
N GLU A 129 -0.74 -11.61 5.46
CA GLU A 129 -2.15 -11.99 5.24
C GLU A 129 -3.17 -11.41 6.25
N HIS A 130 -2.80 -10.46 7.10
CA HIS A 130 -3.76 -9.83 8.00
C HIS A 130 -4.80 -8.99 7.25
N ALA A 131 -5.93 -8.78 7.92
CA ALA A 131 -7.12 -8.22 7.31
C ALA A 131 -6.92 -6.81 6.71
N ASP A 132 -6.13 -5.99 7.39
CA ASP A 132 -5.71 -4.67 6.97
C ASP A 132 -4.72 -4.67 5.80
N ALA A 133 -4.11 -5.81 5.45
CA ALA A 133 -3.28 -5.97 4.26
C ALA A 133 -4.01 -6.65 3.08
N VAL A 134 -5.07 -7.44 3.31
CA VAL A 134 -5.66 -8.29 2.23
C VAL A 134 -7.17 -8.20 2.00
N LEU A 135 -7.96 -7.58 2.88
CA LEU A 135 -9.43 -7.62 2.73
C LEU A 135 -9.97 -6.79 1.55
N GLY A 136 -9.14 -5.98 0.89
CA GLY A 136 -9.49 -5.26 -0.34
C GLY A 136 -9.26 -6.06 -1.63
N LEU A 137 -8.72 -7.28 -1.56
CA LEU A 137 -8.43 -8.10 -2.74
C LEU A 137 -9.65 -8.35 -3.63
N ASP A 138 -10.84 -8.48 -3.04
CA ASP A 138 -12.09 -8.65 -3.80
C ASP A 138 -12.42 -7.39 -4.64
N ASP A 139 -12.15 -6.20 -4.09
CA ASP A 139 -12.38 -4.90 -4.73
C ASP A 139 -11.42 -4.63 -5.92
N MET A 140 -10.34 -5.40 -6.08
CA MET A 140 -9.44 -5.29 -7.24
C MET A 140 -10.16 -5.40 -8.58
N ARG A 141 -11.26 -6.16 -8.64
CA ARG A 141 -12.10 -6.24 -9.85
C ARG A 141 -12.62 -4.88 -10.34
N ALA A 142 -12.71 -3.89 -9.45
CA ALA A 142 -13.20 -2.56 -9.77
C ALA A 142 -12.21 -1.75 -10.61
N ILE A 143 -10.90 -2.05 -10.51
CA ILE A 143 -9.84 -1.36 -11.25
C ILE A 143 -9.24 -2.21 -12.37
N GLN A 144 -9.63 -3.48 -12.47
CA GLN A 144 -9.28 -4.33 -13.60
C GLN A 144 -10.13 -4.02 -14.83
N PRO A 145 -9.61 -4.30 -16.04
CA PRO A 145 -10.39 -4.18 -17.27
C PRO A 145 -11.74 -4.89 -17.17
N TYR A 146 -12.75 -4.33 -17.83
CA TYR A 146 -14.06 -4.93 -17.88
C TYR A 146 -14.15 -5.92 -19.04
N SER A 147 -14.53 -7.16 -18.74
CA SER A 147 -14.99 -8.14 -19.73
C SER A 147 -16.28 -8.82 -19.24
N PRO A 148 -17.32 -8.98 -20.09
CA PRO A 148 -18.53 -9.71 -19.75
C PRO A 148 -18.29 -11.17 -19.33
N THR A 149 -17.26 -11.81 -19.90
CA THR A 149 -16.88 -13.21 -19.66
C THR A 149 -15.83 -13.37 -18.56
N ASN A 150 -15.32 -12.24 -18.06
CA ASN A 150 -14.23 -12.13 -17.09
C ASN A 150 -12.93 -12.83 -17.56
N ASP A 151 -12.67 -12.80 -18.87
CA ASP A 151 -11.49 -13.33 -19.56
C ASP A 151 -10.44 -12.23 -19.79
N ILE A 152 -10.01 -11.62 -18.69
CA ILE A 152 -8.93 -10.63 -18.71
C ILE A 152 -7.62 -11.29 -18.30
N ASP A 153 -6.51 -10.67 -18.69
CA ASP A 153 -5.21 -11.05 -18.16
C ASP A 153 -5.20 -10.85 -16.63
N PRO A 154 -4.83 -11.89 -15.86
CA PRO A 154 -4.82 -11.79 -14.41
C PRO A 154 -3.70 -10.87 -13.94
N THR A 155 -3.97 -10.03 -12.94
CA THR A 155 -2.96 -9.20 -12.29
C THR A 155 -2.02 -10.09 -11.45
N PRO A 156 -0.69 -10.04 -11.69
CA PRO A 156 0.28 -10.74 -10.86
C PRO A 156 0.25 -10.25 -9.41
N ILE A 157 0.26 -11.18 -8.47
CA ILE A 157 0.34 -10.90 -7.04
C ILE A 157 1.46 -11.74 -6.40
N TYR A 158 2.39 -11.06 -5.74
CA TYR A 158 3.58 -11.65 -5.13
C TYR A 158 3.39 -11.73 -3.62
N LEU A 159 3.58 -12.92 -3.05
CA LEU A 159 3.33 -13.18 -1.63
C LEU A 159 4.11 -14.40 -1.17
N SER A 160 4.31 -14.55 0.14
CA SER A 160 4.94 -15.75 0.67
C SER A 160 4.02 -16.98 0.60
N GLN A 161 4.61 -18.16 0.76
CA GLN A 161 3.82 -19.40 0.83
C GLN A 161 2.85 -19.38 2.02
N HIS A 162 3.28 -18.85 3.17
CA HIS A 162 2.44 -18.71 4.35
C HIS A 162 1.18 -17.86 4.07
N ALA A 163 1.38 -16.70 3.45
CA ALA A 163 0.27 -15.83 3.06
C ALA A 163 -0.66 -16.51 2.05
N MET A 164 -0.10 -17.25 1.07
CA MET A 164 -0.89 -17.97 0.07
C MET A 164 -1.79 -19.05 0.68
N ASP A 165 -1.28 -19.82 1.65
CA ASP A 165 -2.04 -20.86 2.33
C ASP A 165 -3.25 -20.25 3.04
N SER A 166 -3.04 -19.17 3.79
CA SER A 166 -4.13 -18.45 4.47
C SER A 166 -5.14 -17.81 3.50
N ILE A 167 -4.65 -17.21 2.40
CA ILE A 167 -5.52 -16.62 1.37
C ILE A 167 -6.38 -17.68 0.69
N THR A 168 -5.84 -18.89 0.48
CA THR A 168 -6.60 -20.01 -0.10
C THR A 168 -7.78 -20.41 0.78
N GLU A 169 -7.64 -20.28 2.10
CA GLU A 169 -8.71 -20.54 3.06
C GLU A 169 -9.71 -19.39 3.16
N LYS A 170 -9.22 -18.14 3.23
CA LYS A 170 -10.04 -16.92 3.35
C LYS A 170 -10.83 -16.61 2.08
N PHE A 171 -10.21 -16.79 0.91
CA PHE A 171 -10.73 -16.39 -0.40
C PHE A 171 -10.63 -17.51 -1.44
N PRO A 172 -11.23 -18.69 -1.20
CA PRO A 172 -11.12 -19.82 -2.11
C PRO A 172 -11.63 -19.51 -3.53
N TYR A 173 -12.55 -18.53 -3.66
CA TYR A 173 -13.10 -18.10 -4.94
C TYR A 173 -12.14 -17.22 -5.77
N LEU A 174 -11.14 -16.56 -5.15
CA LEU A 174 -10.08 -15.82 -5.85
C LEU A 174 -8.93 -16.73 -6.31
N VAL A 175 -8.80 -17.91 -5.69
CA VAL A 175 -7.73 -18.87 -5.99
C VAL A 175 -8.20 -19.98 -6.95
N ARG A 176 -9.36 -20.58 -6.69
CA ARG A 176 -9.81 -21.78 -7.41
C ARG A 176 -10.50 -21.41 -8.73
N LYS A 177 -9.81 -21.63 -9.85
CA LYS A 177 -10.32 -21.36 -11.21
C LYS A 177 -11.16 -22.48 -11.84
N LYS A 178 -11.40 -23.62 -11.16
CA LYS A 178 -12.18 -24.73 -11.74
C LYS A 178 -13.66 -24.36 -11.86
N ARG A 179 -14.02 -23.73 -12.99
CA ARG A 179 -15.39 -23.60 -13.47
C ARG A 179 -15.91 -25.00 -13.79
N LYS A 180 -17.06 -25.37 -13.24
CA LYS A 180 -17.82 -26.53 -13.71
C LYS A 180 -18.58 -26.12 -14.98
N GLU A 181 -18.75 -27.03 -15.93
CA GLU A 181 -19.65 -26.80 -17.07
C GLU A 181 -21.04 -26.37 -16.56
N GLY A 182 -21.58 -25.29 -17.14
CA GLY A 182 -22.88 -24.73 -16.75
C GLY A 182 -22.90 -23.78 -15.56
N GLN A 183 -21.76 -23.45 -14.93
CA GLN A 183 -21.73 -22.39 -13.91
C GLN A 183 -21.87 -20.99 -14.53
N GLU A 184 -22.73 -20.16 -13.93
CA GLU A 184 -22.83 -18.74 -14.25
C GLU A 184 -21.48 -18.03 -14.07
N VAL A 185 -21.15 -17.17 -15.02
CA VAL A 185 -19.94 -16.33 -14.96
C VAL A 185 -20.13 -15.27 -13.87
N ARG A 186 -19.44 -15.46 -12.74
CA ARG A 186 -19.29 -14.41 -11.72
C ARG A 186 -18.04 -13.59 -12.01
N ARG A 187 -18.18 -12.27 -12.01
CA ARG A 187 -17.05 -11.34 -12.14
C ARG A 187 -16.36 -11.20 -10.79
N VAL A 188 -15.21 -11.86 -10.66
CA VAL A 188 -14.29 -11.77 -9.51
C VAL A 188 -12.93 -11.29 -9.99
N ALA A 189 -12.13 -10.71 -9.09
CA ALA A 189 -10.78 -10.26 -9.44
C ALA A 189 -9.98 -11.42 -10.07
N GLN A 190 -9.30 -11.14 -11.18
CA GLN A 190 -8.42 -12.12 -11.84
C GLN A 190 -7.00 -11.94 -11.33
N LEU A 191 -6.52 -12.89 -10.53
CA LEU A 191 -5.20 -12.84 -9.92
C LEU A 191 -4.33 -14.00 -10.40
N ASP A 192 -3.03 -13.72 -10.52
CA ASP A 192 -1.98 -14.69 -10.84
C ASP A 192 -0.99 -14.74 -9.67
N TRP A 193 -1.17 -15.76 -8.83
CA TRP A 193 -0.47 -15.92 -7.56
C TRP A 193 0.98 -16.38 -7.77
N LYS A 194 1.95 -15.58 -7.32
CA LYS A 194 3.39 -15.80 -7.44
C LYS A 194 4.02 -15.94 -6.06
N ILE A 195 4.49 -17.14 -5.72
CA ILE A 195 5.20 -17.38 -4.46
C ILE A 195 6.59 -16.75 -4.53
N ILE A 196 6.92 -15.93 -3.53
CA ILE A 196 8.26 -15.38 -3.31
C ILE A 196 8.92 -16.05 -2.10
N GLU A 197 10.24 -16.15 -2.13
CA GLU A 197 11.02 -16.66 -1.00
C GLU A 197 11.15 -15.59 0.09
N GLU A 198 10.98 -15.95 1.36
CA GLU A 198 11.16 -15.05 2.50
C GLU A 198 12.66 -14.89 2.83
N ASN A 199 13.44 -14.35 1.89
CA ASN A 199 14.90 -14.28 2.00
C ASN A 199 15.47 -13.01 1.33
N CYS A 200 16.32 -12.29 2.06
CA CYS A 200 16.98 -11.06 1.63
C CYS A 200 17.86 -11.20 0.38
N GLU A 201 18.33 -12.41 0.06
CA GLU A 201 19.17 -12.67 -1.12
C GLU A 201 18.36 -13.11 -2.35
N LYS A 202 17.06 -13.34 -2.19
CA LYS A 202 16.18 -13.91 -3.21
C LYS A 202 15.27 -12.84 -3.77
N SER A 203 15.82 -12.06 -4.71
CA SER A 203 15.04 -11.02 -5.37
C SER A 203 13.96 -11.59 -6.30
N PHE A 204 12.91 -10.81 -6.52
CA PHE A 204 11.95 -11.02 -7.59
C PHE A 204 11.74 -9.71 -8.36
N VAL A 205 11.09 -9.80 -9.52
CA VAL A 205 10.77 -8.63 -10.35
C VAL A 205 9.26 -8.52 -10.49
N ALA A 206 8.73 -7.36 -10.12
CA ALA A 206 7.33 -6.99 -10.29
C ALA A 206 7.26 -5.75 -11.18
N SER A 207 6.57 -5.86 -12.32
CA SER A 207 6.43 -4.81 -13.33
C SER A 207 7.72 -4.05 -13.69
N GLY A 208 8.83 -4.79 -13.81
CA GLY A 208 10.14 -4.24 -14.20
C GLY A 208 10.98 -3.66 -13.05
N LEU A 209 10.45 -3.57 -11.83
CA LEU A 209 11.19 -3.17 -10.64
C LEU A 209 11.63 -4.41 -9.85
N GLN A 210 12.91 -4.45 -9.46
CA GLN A 210 13.46 -5.50 -8.62
C GLN A 210 13.19 -5.22 -7.13
N PHE A 211 12.71 -6.24 -6.43
CA PHE A 211 12.43 -6.23 -5.00
C PHE A 211 13.24 -7.31 -4.28
N PHE A 212 13.70 -6.99 -3.09
CA PHE A 212 14.32 -7.91 -2.16
C PHE A 212 13.42 -8.02 -0.91
N PRO A 213 12.86 -9.20 -0.62
CA PRO A 213 12.10 -9.45 0.60
C PRO A 213 12.95 -9.18 1.85
N LEU A 214 12.37 -8.55 2.86
CA LEU A 214 13.00 -8.28 4.15
C LEU A 214 12.18 -8.95 5.26
N PRO A 215 12.48 -10.20 5.64
CA PRO A 215 11.77 -10.89 6.71
C PRO A 215 11.94 -10.15 8.04
N VAL A 216 10.84 -9.84 8.72
CA VAL A 216 10.83 -9.19 10.02
C VAL A 216 9.83 -9.89 10.94
N MET A 217 10.08 -9.80 12.25
CA MET A 217 9.13 -10.32 13.22
C MET A 217 7.98 -9.34 13.38
N HIS A 218 6.74 -9.83 13.38
CA HIS A 218 5.53 -9.09 13.72
C HIS A 218 4.80 -9.85 14.83
N GLY A 219 5.40 -9.80 16.02
CA GLY A 219 5.11 -10.70 17.17
C GLY A 219 6.25 -11.66 17.47
N GLU A 220 6.05 -12.60 18.40
CA GLU A 220 7.08 -13.57 18.78
C GLU A 220 7.24 -14.71 17.76
N ASP A 221 6.14 -15.21 17.21
CA ASP A 221 6.10 -16.42 16.38
C ASP A 221 5.56 -16.17 14.96
N TYR A 222 5.66 -14.93 14.49
CA TYR A 222 5.09 -14.53 13.20
C TYR A 222 6.05 -13.65 12.42
N VAL A 223 6.30 -14.06 11.17
CA VAL A 223 7.16 -13.35 10.22
C VAL A 223 6.26 -12.70 9.17
N CYS A 224 6.51 -11.42 8.92
CA CYS A 224 5.98 -10.73 7.75
C CYS A 224 7.14 -10.18 6.91
N LEU A 225 6.81 -9.62 5.75
CA LEU A 225 7.79 -9.10 4.82
C LEU A 225 7.74 -7.57 4.74
N GLY A 226 8.89 -6.93 4.96
CA GLY A 226 9.19 -5.66 4.32
C GLY A 226 9.81 -5.88 2.95
N PHE A 227 10.09 -4.79 2.23
CA PHE A 227 10.73 -4.86 0.91
C PHE A 227 11.78 -3.76 0.72
N LEU A 228 12.94 -4.15 0.21
CA LEU A 228 13.98 -3.26 -0.31
C LEU A 228 13.88 -3.19 -1.84
N PHE A 229 13.85 -1.98 -2.40
CA PHE A 229 13.75 -1.77 -3.84
C PHE A 229 14.42 -0.46 -4.27
N GLY A 230 14.46 -0.24 -5.58
CA GLY A 230 15.05 0.94 -6.21
C GLY A 230 16.51 0.74 -6.62
N GLU A 231 16.91 1.38 -7.71
CA GLU A 231 18.27 1.28 -8.25
C GLU A 231 19.11 2.49 -7.86
N LYS A 232 18.66 3.68 -8.28
CA LYS A 232 19.32 4.97 -8.00
C LYS A 232 19.11 5.45 -6.57
N TYR A 233 17.90 5.25 -6.04
CA TYR A 233 17.54 5.57 -4.66
C TYR A 233 17.04 4.28 -4.01
N LYS A 234 17.74 3.83 -2.97
CA LYS A 234 17.42 2.60 -2.25
C LYS A 234 16.39 2.88 -1.17
N VAL A 235 15.24 2.23 -1.29
CA VAL A 235 14.09 2.40 -0.38
C VAL A 235 13.83 1.09 0.33
N ALA A 236 13.74 1.12 1.66
CA ALA A 236 13.21 0.02 2.46
C ALA A 236 11.82 0.41 3.00
N TYR A 237 10.83 -0.44 2.76
CA TYR A 237 9.46 -0.29 3.25
C TYR A 237 9.09 -1.44 4.18
N ILE A 238 8.82 -1.14 5.45
CA ILE A 238 8.57 -2.12 6.52
C ILE A 238 7.41 -1.62 7.37
N SER A 239 6.18 -2.07 7.05
CA SER A 239 4.94 -1.52 7.62
C SER A 239 4.54 -2.11 8.98
N ASP A 240 4.88 -3.37 9.22
CA ASP A 240 4.47 -4.14 10.39
C ASP A 240 5.73 -4.83 10.93
N VAL A 241 6.22 -4.42 12.10
CA VAL A 241 7.42 -5.02 12.68
C VAL A 241 7.44 -4.80 14.17
N SER A 242 7.71 -5.84 14.96
CA SER A 242 8.07 -5.74 16.38
C SER A 242 9.57 -5.86 16.61
N ARG A 243 10.27 -6.61 15.76
CA ARG A 243 11.71 -6.86 15.88
C ARG A 243 12.35 -7.22 14.55
N PHE A 244 13.55 -6.71 14.32
CA PHE A 244 14.36 -7.12 13.18
C PHE A 244 15.00 -8.50 13.39
N ILE A 245 15.00 -9.29 12.32
CA ILE A 245 15.76 -10.55 12.23
C ILE A 245 17.20 -10.19 11.81
N PRO A 246 18.24 -10.90 12.30
CA PRO A 246 19.63 -10.55 12.01
C PRO A 246 19.96 -10.38 10.52
N SER A 247 19.37 -11.21 9.65
CA SER A 247 19.56 -11.11 8.20
C SER A 247 19.05 -9.78 7.64
N THR A 248 17.87 -9.31 8.08
CA THR A 248 17.32 -8.03 7.67
C THR A 248 18.10 -6.87 8.25
N GLU A 249 18.48 -6.93 9.53
CA GLU A 249 19.30 -5.90 10.18
C GLU A 249 20.66 -5.70 9.47
N GLN A 250 21.30 -6.80 9.06
CA GLN A 250 22.54 -6.76 8.28
C GLN A 250 22.36 -6.07 6.91
N VAL A 251 21.17 -6.16 6.32
CA VAL A 251 20.87 -5.58 5.00
C VAL A 251 20.62 -4.07 5.12
N ILE A 252 19.89 -3.62 6.15
CA ILE A 252 19.37 -2.23 6.23
C ILE A 252 20.11 -1.32 7.23
N SER A 253 21.02 -1.86 8.06
CA SER A 253 21.76 -1.05 9.04
C SER A 253 22.70 -0.02 8.38
N LYS A 254 23.13 0.99 9.14
CA LYS A 254 24.05 2.05 8.63
C LYS A 254 25.35 1.52 8.02
N ASN A 255 25.84 0.39 8.53
CA ASN A 255 27.04 -0.30 8.04
C ASN A 255 26.66 -1.60 7.30
N GLY A 256 25.40 -1.72 6.91
CA GLY A 256 24.84 -2.90 6.28
C GLY A 256 25.30 -3.05 4.83
N VAL A 257 24.80 -4.11 4.20
CA VAL A 257 25.13 -4.42 2.79
C VAL A 257 24.66 -3.30 1.84
N TRP A 258 23.58 -2.62 2.20
CA TRP A 258 22.99 -1.57 1.37
C TRP A 258 22.93 -0.25 2.13
N GLN A 259 23.39 0.82 1.48
CA GLN A 259 23.13 2.17 1.93
C GLN A 259 21.73 2.59 1.48
N LEU A 260 20.84 2.91 2.43
CA LEU A 260 19.48 3.35 2.15
C LEU A 260 19.41 4.87 1.98
N ASP A 261 18.61 5.31 1.02
CA ASP A 261 18.21 6.71 0.84
C ASP A 261 16.92 7.03 1.61
N LEU A 262 16.04 6.03 1.74
CA LEU A 262 14.75 6.16 2.45
C LEU A 262 14.42 4.88 3.21
N LEU A 263 14.09 5.03 4.49
CA LEU A 263 13.53 3.98 5.33
C LEU A 263 12.12 4.40 5.77
N ILE A 264 11.12 3.63 5.36
CA ILE A 264 9.74 3.75 5.80
C ILE A 264 9.48 2.64 6.80
N LEU A 265 9.12 3.00 8.04
CA LEU A 265 9.12 2.08 9.17
C LEU A 265 7.86 2.24 10.04
N ASP A 266 7.39 1.11 10.56
CA ASP A 266 6.33 0.99 11.57
C ASP A 266 6.59 1.84 12.82
N THR A 267 5.57 2.59 13.25
CA THR A 267 5.49 3.25 14.56
C THR A 267 4.03 3.32 15.03
N LEU A 268 3.56 2.33 15.79
CA LEU A 268 2.16 2.25 16.20
C LEU A 268 1.78 3.30 17.24
N TYR A 269 2.57 3.44 18.31
CA TYR A 269 2.31 4.40 19.38
C TYR A 269 3.47 5.37 19.58
N LYS A 270 3.12 6.59 20.00
CA LYS A 270 4.09 7.63 20.35
C LYS A 270 4.92 7.27 21.59
N GLU A 271 4.32 6.55 22.53
CA GLU A 271 4.91 6.20 23.83
C GLU A 271 4.63 4.73 24.14
N GLY A 272 5.42 4.18 25.06
CA GLY A 272 5.29 2.79 25.50
C GLY A 272 5.87 1.77 24.51
N SER A 273 5.36 0.54 24.58
CA SER A 273 5.75 -0.58 23.73
C SER A 273 4.51 -1.37 23.29
N HIS A 274 4.67 -2.13 22.21
CA HIS A 274 3.64 -3.04 21.72
C HIS A 274 4.26 -4.40 21.38
N ASN A 275 3.49 -5.48 21.53
CA ASN A 275 4.03 -6.84 21.37
C ASN A 275 4.27 -7.20 19.90
N VAL A 276 3.52 -6.58 18.98
CA VAL A 276 3.57 -6.91 17.54
C VAL A 276 4.00 -5.74 16.67
N HIS A 277 4.19 -4.53 17.22
CA HIS A 277 4.62 -3.36 16.45
C HIS A 277 5.70 -2.59 17.20
N LEU A 278 6.55 -1.87 16.48
CA LEU A 278 7.45 -0.87 17.04
C LEU A 278 6.62 0.34 17.48
N CYS A 279 7.05 0.95 18.57
CA CYS A 279 6.59 2.27 18.99
C CYS A 279 7.71 3.28 18.74
N LEU A 280 7.36 4.57 18.66
CA LEU A 280 8.31 5.65 18.37
C LEU A 280 9.59 5.64 19.24
N PRO A 281 9.57 5.29 20.55
CA PRO A 281 10.79 5.25 21.35
C PRO A 281 11.80 4.15 20.94
N GLN A 282 11.41 3.22 20.08
CA GLN A 282 12.23 2.09 19.61
C GLN A 282 12.88 2.34 18.24
N VAL A 283 12.57 3.47 17.59
CA VAL A 283 13.08 3.88 16.27
C VAL A 283 14.20 4.90 16.44
#